data_AF-A0A923K6T0-F1
#
_entry.id   AF-A0A923K6T0-F1
#
_cell.length_a   1.000
_cell.length_b   1.000
_cell.length_c   1.000
_cell.angle_alpha   90.00
_cell.angle_beta   90.00
_cell.angle_gamma   90.00
#
_symmetry.space_group_name_H-M   'P 1'
#
loop_
_entity.id
_entity.type
_entity.pdbx_description
1 polymer ?
#
loop_
_entity_poly.entity_id
_entity_poly.type
_entity_poly.pdbx_seq_one_letter_code
_entity_poly.pdbx_strand_id
1 'polypeptide(L)' 'MKHTDGKTGDKVPRPISSEEAQRGEKAPDPVLENPDPDTEAVDKVITPTSVKEQEALTRETRKRLAEVDEKARH' A
#
# COMPACT_ATOMS: atom_id res chain seq x y z
N MET A 1 13.55 -41.16 44.57
CA MET A 1 12.61 -40.12 44.12
C MET A 1 13.41 -39.09 43.33
N LYS A 2 13.03 -38.80 42.08
CA LYS A 2 13.69 -37.79 41.24
C LYS A 2 12.93 -36.47 41.48
N HIS A 3 13.52 -35.57 42.25
CA HIS A 3 12.91 -34.29 42.56
C HIS A 3 12.93 -33.40 41.32
N THR A 4 11.73 -33.08 40.81
CA THR A 4 11.47 -32.12 39.74
C THR A 4 11.35 -30.74 40.35
N ASP A 5 12.46 -30.11 40.71
CA ASP A 5 12.44 -28.75 41.27
C ASP A 5 12.57 -27.71 40.17
N GLY A 6 11.49 -27.58 39.39
CA GLY A 6 11.35 -26.57 38.33
C GLY A 6 10.66 -25.28 38.76
N LYS A 7 10.61 -24.97 40.07
CA LYS A 7 9.99 -23.75 40.63
C LYS A 7 10.63 -23.40 41.99
N THR A 8 11.94 -23.18 42.01
CA THR A 8 12.57 -22.47 43.13
C THR A 8 12.50 -20.97 42.84
N GLY A 9 12.06 -20.20 43.83
CA GLY A 9 11.76 -18.76 43.78
C GLY A 9 12.97 -17.85 43.56
N ASP A 10 13.83 -18.19 42.60
CA ASP A 10 14.85 -17.30 42.10
C ASP A 10 14.18 -16.26 41.19
N LYS A 11 14.13 -15.02 41.68
CA LYS A 11 13.62 -13.85 40.94
C LYS A 11 14.68 -13.24 40.04
N VAL A 12 15.90 -13.77 40.03
CA VAL A 12 16.97 -13.29 39.16
C VAL A 12 16.65 -13.74 37.73
N PRO A 13 16.45 -12.80 36.79
CA PRO A 13 16.29 -13.15 35.39
C PRO A 13 17.53 -13.89 34.92
N ARG A 14 17.34 -14.99 34.18
CA ARG A 14 18.47 -15.68 33.55
C ARG A 14 19.06 -14.73 32.50
N PRO A 15 20.37 -14.43 32.54
CA PRO A 15 20.99 -13.63 31.51
C PRO A 15 20.88 -14.37 30.18
N ILE A 16 20.35 -13.69 29.16
CA ILE A 16 20.30 -14.16 27.79
C ILE A 16 21.51 -13.61 27.03
N SER A 17 22.03 -14.38 26.07
CA SER A 17 23.09 -13.90 25.20
C SER A 17 22.57 -12.82 24.23
N SER A 18 23.48 -11.98 23.72
CA SER A 18 23.12 -10.99 22.69
C SER A 18 22.52 -11.64 21.44
N GLU A 19 22.97 -12.85 21.09
CA GLU A 19 22.44 -13.61 19.97
C GLU A 19 20.98 -14.04 20.21
N GLU A 20 20.66 -14.53 21.41
CA GLU A 20 19.28 -14.88 21.79
C GLU A 20 18.37 -13.65 21.83
N ALA A 21 18.88 -12.51 22.30
CA ALA A 21 18.11 -11.26 22.34
C ALA A 21 17.80 -10.70 20.94
N GLN A 22 18.70 -10.90 19.97
CA GLN A 22 18.55 -10.40 18.59
C GLN A 22 17.71 -11.31 17.70
N ARG A 23 17.57 -12.59 18.06
CA ARG A 23 16.87 -13.59 17.24
C ARG A 23 15.40 -13.25 17.00
N GLY A 24 14.80 -12.46 17.90
CA GLY A 24 13.39 -12.10 17.87
C GLY A 24 12.48 -13.31 18.07
N GLU A 25 11.19 -13.07 18.32
CA GLU A 25 10.20 -14.14 18.13
C GLU A 25 9.95 -14.30 16.64
N LYS A 26 9.88 -15.56 16.17
CA LYS A 26 9.34 -15.85 14.84
C LYS A 26 7.86 -15.49 14.86
N ALA A 27 7.54 -14.27 14.46
CA ALA A 27 6.18 -13.93 14.06
C ALA A 27 5.82 -14.80 12.85
N PRO A 28 4.58 -15.32 12.76
CA PRO A 28 4.10 -15.88 11.50
C PRO A 28 4.30 -14.83 10.41
N ASP A 29 4.61 -15.27 9.19
CA ASP A 29 4.79 -14.36 8.06
C ASP A 29 3.56 -13.43 8.01
N PRO A 30 3.75 -12.10 8.05
CA PRO A 30 2.63 -11.19 7.97
C PRO A 30 1.94 -11.45 6.63
N VAL A 31 0.69 -11.92 6.71
CA VAL A 31 -0.15 -12.07 5.52
C VAL A 31 -0.53 -10.66 5.10
N LEU A 32 0.07 -10.19 4.00
CA LEU A 32 -0.37 -8.95 3.38
C LEU A 32 -1.82 -9.14 2.93
N GLU A 33 -2.71 -8.26 3.39
CA GLU A 33 -4.09 -8.26 2.92
C GLU A 33 -4.12 -7.88 1.44
N ASN A 34 -5.03 -8.51 0.69
CA ASN A 34 -5.27 -8.07 -0.67
C ASN A 34 -5.86 -6.66 -0.63
N PRO A 35 -5.37 -5.73 -1.47
CA PRO A 35 -5.91 -4.39 -1.53
C PRO A 35 -7.40 -4.42 -1.90
N ASP A 36 -8.17 -3.48 -1.33
CA ASP A 36 -9.59 -3.34 -1.61
C ASP A 36 -9.79 -2.99 -3.11
N PRO A 37 -10.52 -3.82 -3.89
CA PRO A 37 -10.74 -3.59 -5.32
C PRO A 37 -11.42 -2.25 -5.62
N ASP A 38 -12.21 -1.72 -4.68
CA ASP A 38 -12.89 -0.43 -4.84
C ASP A 38 -11.91 0.75 -4.72
N THR A 39 -10.74 0.53 -4.10
CA THR A 39 -9.67 1.52 -3.97
C THR A 39 -8.46 1.25 -4.88
N GLU A 40 -8.36 0.04 -5.43
CA GLU A 40 -7.28 -0.34 -6.35
C GLU A 40 -7.28 0.51 -7.63
N ALA A 41 -8.47 0.91 -8.09
CA ALA A 41 -8.60 1.82 -9.22
C ALA A 41 -8.35 3.27 -8.81
N VAL A 42 -8.73 3.68 -7.59
CA VAL A 42 -8.66 5.08 -7.15
C VAL A 42 -7.22 5.60 -7.12
N ASP A 43 -6.25 4.75 -6.76
CA ASP A 43 -4.81 5.12 -6.78
C ASP A 43 -4.19 5.16 -8.19
N LYS A 44 -4.91 4.64 -9.21
CA LYS A 44 -4.45 4.62 -10.61
C LYS A 44 -5.07 5.73 -11.47
N VAL A 45 -6.10 6.43 -10.99
CA VAL A 45 -7.02 7.20 -11.86
C VAL A 45 -6.49 8.56 -12.32
N ILE A 46 -5.45 9.14 -11.70
CA ILE A 46 -4.87 10.40 -12.18
C ILE A 46 -3.34 10.35 -12.17
N THR A 47 -2.77 9.53 -13.06
CA THR A 47 -1.36 9.71 -13.42
C THR A 47 -1.20 10.99 -14.26
N PRO A 48 -0.05 11.69 -14.19
CA PRO A 48 0.18 12.90 -15.00
C PRO A 48 0.00 12.69 -16.51
N THR A 49 0.15 11.46 -17.00
CA THR A 49 -0.11 11.08 -18.40
C THR A 49 -1.61 11.11 -18.71
N SER A 50 -2.44 10.51 -17.85
CA SER A 50 -3.91 10.50 -17.98
C SER A 50 -4.48 11.93 -18.08
N VAL A 51 -4.00 12.84 -17.24
CA VAL A 51 -4.43 14.25 -17.25
C VAL A 51 -4.11 14.92 -18.59
N LYS A 52 -2.90 14.75 -19.11
CA LYS A 52 -2.48 15.35 -20.38
C LYS A 52 -3.27 14.81 -21.56
N GLU A 53 -3.62 13.52 -21.54
CA GLU A 53 -4.47 12.90 -22.56
C GLU A 53 -5.88 13.50 -22.53
N GLN A 54 -6.48 13.66 -21.35
CA GLN A 54 -7.78 14.31 -21.19
C GLN A 54 -7.77 15.78 -21.62
N GLU A 55 -6.70 16.53 -21.32
CA GLU A 55 -6.53 17.91 -21.77
C GLU A 55 -6.43 18.01 -23.29
N ALA A 56 -5.69 17.11 -23.93
CA ALA A 56 -5.55 17.05 -25.38
C ALA A 56 -6.90 16.77 -26.06
N LEU A 57 -7.65 15.76 -25.58
CA LEU A 57 -8.98 15.42 -26.06
C LEU A 57 -9.96 16.60 -25.90
N THR A 58 -9.90 17.28 -24.76
CA THR A 58 -10.74 18.46 -24.49
C THR A 58 -10.44 19.59 -25.46
N ARG A 59 -9.15 19.86 -25.73
CA ARG A 59 -8.73 20.90 -26.67
C ARG A 59 -9.18 20.59 -28.10
N GLU A 60 -9.04 19.35 -28.54
CA GLU A 60 -9.49 18.93 -29.88
C GLU A 60 -11.01 19.07 -30.02
N THR A 61 -11.76 18.63 -29.00
CA THR A 61 -13.22 18.76 -28.98
C THR A 61 -13.66 20.21 -29.11
N ARG A 62 -13.05 21.12 -28.32
CA ARG A 62 -13.35 22.56 -28.40
C ARG A 62 -13.05 23.14 -29.77
N LYS A 63 -11.93 22.74 -30.40
CA LYS A 63 -11.57 23.18 -31.76
C LYS A 63 -12.63 22.76 -32.78
N ARG A 64 -13.05 21.49 -32.73
CA ARG A 64 -14.09 20.98 -33.64
C ARG A 64 -15.43 21.69 -33.44
N LEU A 65 -15.82 21.95 -32.20
CA LEU A 65 -17.04 22.71 -31.91
C LEU A 65 -16.97 24.13 -32.47
N ALA A 66 -15.84 24.82 -32.30
CA ALA A 66 -15.64 26.16 -32.87
C ALA A 66 -15.69 26.17 -34.40
N GLU A 67 -15.08 25.18 -35.07
CA GLU A 67 -15.13 25.04 -36.53
C GLU A 67 -16.55 24.75 -37.04
N VAL A 68 -17.34 23.96 -36.30
CA VAL A 68 -18.75 23.68 -36.63
C VAL A 68 -19.60 24.94 -36.44
N ASP A 69 -19.40 25.67 -35.34
CA ASP A 69 -20.10 26.93 -35.07
C ASP A 69 -19.77 28.01 -36.12
N GLU A 70 -18.51 28.09 -36.56
CA GLU A 70 -18.09 29.01 -37.62
C GLU A 70 -18.76 28.66 -38.95
N LYS A 71 -18.78 27.37 -39.33
CA LYS A 71 -19.48 26.88 -40.52
C LYS A 71 -21.00 27.07 -40.47
N ALA A 72 -21.60 27.07 -39.28
CA ALA A 72 -23.03 27.28 -39.12
C ALA A 72 -23.43 28.77 -39.21
N ARG A 73 -22.49 29.69 -39.02
CA ARG A 73 -22.71 31.15 -39.06
C ARG A 73 -22.42 31.76 -40.43
N HIS A 74 -21.74 31.04 -41.32
CA HIS A 74 -21.44 31.43 -42.69
C HIS A 74 -22.34 30.68 -43.68
#